data_AF-A0A7X9AWS7-F1
#
_entry.id   AF-A0A7X9AWS7-F1
#
_cell.length_a   1.000
_cell.length_b   1.000
_cell.length_c   1.000
_cell.angle_alpha   90.00
_cell.angle_beta   90.00
_cell.angle_gamma   90.00
#
_symmetry.space_group_name_H-M   'P 1'
#
loop_
_entity.id
_entity.type
_entity.pdbx_description
1 polymer ?
#
loop_
_entity_poly.entity_id
_entity_poly.type
_entity_poly.pdbx_seq_one_letter_code
_entity_poly.pdbx_strand_id
1 'polypeptide(L)'
;MSKSLAYLEGRKFCVVFVKVIDAASERVQLRCLHGRASIEKGRINVVAPSGNLFTIPGTAMATVMPSDGTALLKDAEYFCLVRVDDNIELVSDPDQGVVY
;
A
#
# COMPACT_ATOMS: atom_id res chain seq x y z
N MET A 1 22.10 7.80 6.04
CA MET A 1 21.38 7.48 7.29
C MET A 1 20.28 6.48 6.96
N SER A 2 20.38 5.23 7.43
CA SER A 2 19.25 4.29 7.36
C SER A 2 18.18 4.77 8.34
N LYS A 3 17.09 5.35 7.84
CA LYS A 3 15.92 5.64 8.69
C LYS A 3 15.48 4.31 9.30
N SER A 4 15.48 4.22 10.62
CA SER A 4 14.97 3.04 11.31
C SER A 4 13.50 2.85 10.97
N LEU A 5 13.09 1.64 10.59
CA LEU A 5 11.70 1.29 10.30
C LEU A 5 10.91 0.90 11.54
N ALA A 6 11.55 0.90 12.72
CA ALA A 6 10.95 0.43 13.97
C ALA A 6 9.65 1.18 14.35
N TYR A 7 9.47 2.43 13.90
CA TYR A 7 8.26 3.21 14.15
C TYR A 7 7.00 2.62 13.48
N LEU A 8 7.18 1.76 12.48
CA LEU A 8 6.09 1.10 11.75
C LEU A 8 5.63 -0.21 12.40
N GLU A 9 6.42 -0.81 13.29
CA GLU A 9 6.09 -2.11 13.88
C GLU A 9 4.69 -2.10 14.53
N GLY A 10 3.83 -3.03 14.13
CA GLY A 10 2.47 -3.18 14.64
C GLY A 10 1.46 -2.10 14.21
N ARG A 11 1.91 -1.04 13.51
CA ARG A 11 1.05 0.07 13.08
C ARG A 11 0.06 -0.37 12.02
N LYS A 12 -1.12 0.25 12.02
CA LYS A 12 -2.09 0.07 10.93
C LYS A 12 -1.49 0.65 9.65
N PHE A 13 -1.40 -0.16 8.61
CA PHE A 13 -0.71 0.16 7.38
C PHE A 13 -1.60 -0.16 6.18
N CYS A 14 -1.65 0.75 5.20
CA CYS A 14 -2.32 0.55 3.93
C CYS A 14 -1.31 0.47 2.78
N VAL A 15 -1.31 -0.64 2.04
CA VAL A 15 -0.59 -0.72 0.77
C VAL A 15 -1.55 -0.30 -0.34
N VAL A 16 -1.23 0.79 -1.03
CA VAL A 16 -2.03 1.28 -2.17
C VAL A 16 -1.37 0.79 -3.46
N PHE A 17 -2.00 -0.17 -4.10
CA PHE A 17 -1.63 -0.64 -5.43
C PHE A 17 -2.14 0.34 -6.48
N VAL A 18 -1.22 0.85 -7.29
CA VAL A 18 -1.49 1.85 -8.32
C VAL A 18 -1.28 1.21 -9.69
N LYS A 19 -2.35 1.03 -10.46
CA LYS A 19 -2.28 0.65 -11.86
C LYS A 19 -2.54 1.88 -12.73
N VAL A 20 -1.59 2.22 -13.58
CA VAL A 20 -1.77 3.32 -14.55
C VAL A 20 -2.61 2.79 -15.70
N ILE A 21 -3.78 3.39 -15.93
CA ILE A 21 -4.68 3.01 -17.02
C ILE A 21 -4.35 3.85 -18.25
N ASP A 22 -4.16 5.16 -18.04
CA ASP A 22 -3.71 6.08 -19.08
C ASP A 22 -2.91 7.20 -18.44
N ALA A 23 -1.62 7.24 -18.74
CA ALA A 23 -0.71 8.27 -18.21
C ALA A 23 -0.99 9.66 -18.80
N ALA A 24 -1.52 9.76 -20.03
CA ALA A 24 -1.75 11.04 -20.68
C ALA A 24 -2.95 11.78 -20.09
N SER A 25 -3.95 11.04 -19.61
CA SER A 25 -5.12 11.58 -18.92
C SER A 25 -5.07 11.43 -17.40
N GLU A 26 -3.91 11.04 -16.85
CA GLU A 26 -3.68 10.82 -15.41
C GLU A 26 -4.65 9.82 -14.75
N ARG A 27 -5.21 8.89 -15.53
CA ARG A 27 -6.18 7.90 -15.05
C ARG A 27 -5.49 6.71 -14.40
N VAL A 28 -5.90 6.42 -13.17
CA VAL A 28 -5.31 5.34 -12.38
C VAL A 28 -6.40 4.49 -11.72
N GLN A 29 -6.15 3.19 -11.65
CA GLN A 29 -6.93 2.29 -10.82
C GLN A 29 -6.17 2.05 -9.52
N LEU A 30 -6.85 2.29 -8.39
CA LEU A 30 -6.29 2.06 -7.07
C LEU A 30 -6.94 0.85 -6.39
N ARG A 31 -6.13 0.06 -5.70
CA ARG A 31 -6.60 -1.01 -4.80
C ARG A 31 -5.82 -0.97 -3.49
N CYS A 32 -6.50 -1.22 -2.39
CA CYS A 32 -5.88 -1.20 -1.08
C CYS A 32 -5.73 -2.59 -0.46
N LEU A 33 -4.67 -2.74 0.33
CA LEU A 33 -4.52 -3.81 1.31
C LEU A 33 -4.30 -3.16 2.67
N HIS A 34 -5.34 -3.19 3.52
CA HIS A 34 -5.27 -2.74 4.90
C HIS A 34 -4.80 -3.88 5.80
N GLY A 35 -3.82 -3.60 6.65
CA GLY A 35 -3.28 -4.57 7.58
C GLY A 35 -2.44 -3.93 8.67
N ARG A 36 -1.58 -4.72 9.30
CA ARG A 36 -0.57 -4.23 10.24
C ARG A 36 0.82 -4.48 9.70
N ALA A 37 1.70 -3.51 9.89
CA ALA A 37 3.10 -3.63 9.52
C ALA A 37 3.86 -4.53 10.52
N SER A 38 4.75 -5.37 9.99
CA SER A 38 5.70 -6.20 10.72
C SER A 38 7.07 -6.07 10.05
N ILE A 39 8.07 -5.71 10.83
CA ILE A 39 9.42 -5.38 10.36
C ILE A 39 10.33 -6.58 10.58
N GLU A 40 10.77 -7.16 9.48
CA GLU A 40 11.65 -8.33 9.50
C GLU A 40 12.91 -8.07 8.65
N LYS A 41 14.08 -8.06 9.30
CA LYS A 41 15.39 -7.89 8.65
C LYS A 41 15.44 -6.68 7.71
N GLY A 42 14.84 -5.56 8.13
CA GLY A 42 14.80 -4.31 7.35
C GLY A 42 13.76 -4.27 6.23
N ARG A 43 12.88 -5.28 6.15
CA ARG A 43 11.73 -5.29 5.23
C ARG A 43 10.45 -5.01 5.98
N ILE A 44 9.47 -4.42 5.30
CA ILE A 44 8.13 -4.20 5.82
C ILE A 44 7.21 -5.26 5.23
N ASN A 45 6.63 -6.10 6.09
CA ASN A 45 5.53 -6.99 5.75
C ASN A 45 4.23 -6.36 6.22
N VAL A 46 3.18 -6.39 5.40
CA VAL A 46 1.84 -5.98 5.79
C VAL A 46 0.97 -7.23 5.86
N VAL A 47 0.45 -7.50 7.06
CA VAL A 47 -0.40 -8.66 7.32
C VAL A 47 -1.85 -8.18 7.45
N ALA A 48 -2.69 -8.62 6.52
CA ALA A 48 -4.11 -8.32 6.50
C ALA A 48 -4.87 -9.17 7.53
N PRO A 49 -6.07 -8.74 7.98
CA PRO A 49 -6.90 -9.54 8.87
C PRO A 49 -7.27 -10.93 8.34
N SER A 50 -7.30 -11.10 7.01
CA SER A 50 -7.51 -12.40 6.36
C SER A 50 -6.33 -13.37 6.46
N GLY A 51 -5.19 -12.93 7.01
CA GLY A 51 -3.93 -13.67 7.03
C GLY A 51 -3.07 -13.49 5.77
N ASN A 52 -3.57 -12.75 4.76
CA ASN A 52 -2.77 -12.40 3.59
C ASN A 52 -1.57 -11.55 3.99
N LEU A 53 -0.39 -11.89 3.46
CA LEU A 53 0.86 -11.16 3.71
C LEU A 53 1.38 -10.56 2.41
N PHE A 54 1.79 -9.29 2.48
CA PHE A 54 2.48 -8.61 1.39
C PHE A 54 3.78 -7.96 1.88
N THR A 55 4.91 -8.31 1.27
CA THR A 55 6.19 -7.65 1.54
C THR A 55 6.36 -6.45 0.62
N ILE A 56 6.59 -5.27 1.19
CA ILE A 56 6.78 -4.02 0.43
C ILE A 56 8.05 -4.13 -0.43
N PRO A 57 7.95 -3.95 -1.77
CA PRO A 57 9.12 -3.92 -2.65
C PRO A 57 10.05 -2.76 -2.31
N GLY A 58 11.36 -2.95 -2.49
CA GLY A 58 12.37 -1.91 -2.24
C GLY A 58 12.10 -0.59 -2.97
N THR A 59 11.51 -0.66 -4.16
CA THR A 59 11.14 0.51 -4.97
C THR A 59 10.02 1.35 -4.36
N ALA A 60 9.14 0.75 -3.54
CA ALA A 60 8.03 1.44 -2.88
C ALA A 60 8.44 2.03 -1.51
N MET A 61 9.59 1.65 -0.96
CA MET A 61 10.04 2.08 0.38
C MET A 61 10.16 3.60 0.51
N ALA A 62 10.51 4.30 -0.57
CA ALA A 62 10.61 5.77 -0.58
C ALA A 62 9.24 6.48 -0.46
N THR A 63 8.15 5.76 -0.68
CA THR A 63 6.77 6.28 -0.62
C THR A 63 6.08 6.00 0.71
N VAL A 64 6.78 5.44 1.69
CA VAL A 64 6.21 5.20 3.03
C VAL A 64 6.00 6.54 3.72
N MET A 65 4.72 6.89 3.93
CA MET A 65 4.29 8.17 4.46
C MET A 65 3.25 7.97 5.57
N PRO A 66 3.13 8.90 6.53
CA PRO A 66 1.97 8.96 7.42
C PRO A 66 0.68 9.09 6.62
N SER A 67 -0.42 8.57 7.14
CA SER A 67 -1.74 8.73 6.54
C SER A 67 -2.09 10.20 6.30
N ASP A 68 -2.64 10.48 5.13
CA ASP A 68 -3.08 11.82 4.71
C ASP A 68 -4.56 12.09 5.05
N GLY A 69 -5.23 11.13 5.71
CA GLY A 69 -6.63 11.25 6.10
C GLY A 69 -7.64 11.03 4.96
N THR A 70 -7.19 10.60 3.78
CA THR A 70 -8.11 10.24 2.69
C THR A 70 -8.98 9.05 3.06
N ALA A 71 -10.22 9.03 2.57
CA ALA A 71 -11.17 7.95 2.85
C ALA A 71 -10.66 6.56 2.41
N LEU A 72 -9.80 6.53 1.38
CA LEU A 72 -9.14 5.32 0.87
C LEU A 72 -8.31 4.61 1.94
N LEU A 73 -7.61 5.37 2.79
CA LEU A 73 -6.71 4.84 3.80
C LEU A 73 -7.45 4.32 5.04
N LYS A 74 -8.74 4.63 5.18
CA LYS A 74 -9.56 4.26 6.34
C LYS A 74 -8.90 4.71 7.65
N ASP A 75 -8.58 3.76 8.53
CA ASP A 75 -7.94 3.98 9.82
C ASP A 75 -6.43 3.66 9.82
N ALA A 76 -5.82 3.52 8.63
CA ALA A 76 -4.39 3.32 8.52
C ALA A 76 -3.63 4.54 9.07
N GLU A 77 -2.53 4.27 9.79
CA GLU A 77 -1.63 5.29 10.35
C GLU A 77 -0.54 5.66 9.33
N TYR A 78 -0.18 4.72 8.46
CA TYR A 78 0.82 4.87 7.41
C TYR A 78 0.35 4.20 6.12
N PHE A 79 0.92 4.64 4.99
CA PHE A 79 0.68 4.01 3.71
C PHE A 79 1.93 4.05 2.81
N CYS A 80 1.89 3.28 1.73
CA CYS A 80 2.83 3.41 0.62
C CYS A 80 2.12 3.19 -0.72
N LEU A 81 2.78 3.60 -1.80
CA LEU A 81 2.31 3.40 -3.17
C LEU A 81 3.14 2.30 -3.83
N VAL A 82 2.47 1.29 -4.36
CA VAL A 82 3.08 0.21 -5.13
C VAL A 82 2.56 0.27 -6.55
N ARG A 83 3.41 0.66 -7.49
CA ARG A 83 3.08 0.58 -8.91
C ARG A 83 2.93 -0.88 -9.32
N VAL A 84 1.86 -1.16 -10.04
CA VAL A 84 1.53 -2.48 -10.57
C VAL A 84 1.83 -2.51 -12.07
N ASP A 85 2.24 -3.68 -12.57
CA ASP A 85 2.44 -3.93 -13.99
C ASP A 85 1.12 -3.91 -14.76
N ASP A 86 1.16 -3.49 -16.02
CA ASP A 86 -0.02 -3.34 -16.86
C ASP A 86 -0.74 -4.69 -17.09
N ASN A 87 -0.01 -5.81 -17.04
CA ASN A 87 -0.55 -7.16 -17.23
C ASN A 87 -1.24 -7.74 -15.99
N ILE A 88 -1.18 -7.07 -14.84
CA ILE A 88 -1.82 -7.54 -13.60
C ILE A 88 -3.23 -6.97 -13.52
N GLU A 89 -4.23 -7.82 -13.37
CA GLU A 89 -5.60 -7.40 -13.09
C GLU A 89 -5.78 -7.14 -11.59
N LEU A 90 -6.14 -5.89 -11.26
CA LEU A 90 -6.61 -5.56 -9.93
C LEU A 90 -8.09 -5.93 -9.85
N VAL A 91 -8.37 -7.10 -9.27
CA VAL A 91 -9.76 -7.54 -9.04
C VAL A 91 -10.43 -6.55 -8.08
N SER A 92 -11.42 -5.82 -8.57
CA SER A 92 -12.22 -4.90 -7.79
C SER A 92 -13.12 -5.71 -6.84
N ASP A 93 -12.83 -5.65 -5.55
CA ASP A 93 -13.82 -5.98 -4.53
C ASP A 93 -14.62 -4.69 -4.28
N PRO A 94 -15.97 -4.69 -4.32
CA PRO A 94 -16.78 -3.49 -4.10
C PRO A 94 -16.43 -2.70 -2.82
N ASP A 95 -15.80 -3.34 -1.83
CA ASP A 95 -15.38 -2.72 -0.56
C ASP A 95 -13.91 -2.21 -0.54
N GLN A 96 -13.14 -2.37 -1.63
CA GLN A 96 -11.66 -2.20 -1.62
C GLN A 96 -11.04 -1.52 -2.86
N GLY A 97 -11.81 -1.23 -3.92
CA GLY A 97 -11.30 -0.66 -5.18
C GLY A 97 -11.99 0.65 -5.56
N VAL A 98 -11.20 1.69 -5.85
CA VAL A 98 -11.70 2.96 -6.39
C VAL A 98 -10.90 3.29 -7.65
N VAL A 99 -11.60 3.60 -8.73
CA VAL A 99 -11.01 4.14 -9.96
C VAL A 99 -11.03 5.66 -9.83
N TYR A 100 -9.89 6.30 -10.03
CA TYR A 100 -9.75 7.76 -10.07
C TYR A 100 -9.41 8.24 -11.48
#